data_AF-A0A0N7KQX1-F1
#
_entry.id   AF-A0A0N7KQX1-F1
#
_cell.length_a   1.000
_cell.length_b   1.000
_cell.length_c   1.000
_cell.angle_alpha   90.00
_cell.angle_beta   90.00
_cell.angle_gamma   90.00
#
_symmetry.space_group_name_H-M   'P 1'
#
loop_
_entity.id
_entity.type
_entity.pdbx_description
1 polymer ?
#
loop_
_entity_poly.entity_id
_entity_poly.type
_entity_poly.pdbx_seq_one_letter_code
_entity_poly.pdbx_strand_id
1 'polypeptide(L)'
;MASRCLVTTGFEDECREIHDACNQPRRLSVLLAHRSPSERQKIKATYRTVFGEDLAGEVQKILMVNQEDELCKLLYLWVLDPSERDAIMARDAVENGGATDYRVLVEIFTRRKQNQLFFTNQAYLARFKKNLEQDMVTEPSHPYQRVALACCLPFYLSFQLCSLPFSQLSSTPPLLSGDNSSSYW
;
A
#
# COMPACT_ATOMS: atom_id res chain seq x y z
N MET A 1 17.67 33.52 -24.47
CA MET A 1 17.71 32.19 -25.12
C MET A 1 16.65 31.33 -24.47
N ALA A 2 15.57 31.03 -25.19
CA ALA A 2 14.49 30.20 -24.69
C ALA A 2 14.92 28.73 -24.78
N SER A 3 15.20 28.10 -23.63
CA SER A 3 15.33 26.64 -23.54
C SER A 3 13.96 26.01 -23.75
N ARG A 4 13.60 25.74 -25.01
CA ARG A 4 12.58 24.75 -25.34
C ARG A 4 13.23 23.37 -25.22
N CYS A 5 13.04 22.72 -24.07
CA CYS A 5 13.45 21.34 -23.87
C CYS A 5 12.59 20.40 -24.72
N LEU A 6 13.25 19.87 -25.75
CA LEU A 6 13.06 18.62 -26.47
C LEU A 6 11.95 17.66 -25.95
N VAL A 7 10.91 17.50 -26.79
CA VAL A 7 10.05 16.31 -26.97
C VAL A 7 9.29 15.79 -25.72
N THR A 8 8.18 16.45 -25.37
CA THR A 8 7.08 15.89 -24.54
C THR A 8 5.86 15.46 -25.36
N THR A 9 5.91 15.55 -26.69
CA THR A 9 4.75 15.40 -27.59
C THR A 9 4.11 14.01 -27.61
N GLY A 10 4.71 12.99 -26.98
CA GLY A 10 4.15 11.64 -26.99
C GLY A 10 2.95 11.43 -26.06
N PHE A 11 3.02 11.94 -24.82
CA PHE A 11 1.99 11.68 -23.81
C PHE A 11 0.99 12.82 -23.65
N GLU A 12 1.26 14.01 -24.21
CA GLU A 12 0.35 15.15 -24.10
C GLU A 12 -0.98 14.93 -24.82
N ASP A 13 -0.94 14.37 -26.04
CA ASP A 13 -2.15 13.99 -26.79
C ASP A 13 -2.91 12.89 -26.05
N GLU A 14 -2.20 11.89 -25.51
CA GLU A 14 -2.82 10.84 -24.70
C GLU A 14 -3.49 11.40 -23.44
N CYS A 15 -2.86 12.38 -22.76
CA CYS A 15 -3.44 13.03 -21.59
C CYS A 15 -4.70 13.82 -21.96
N ARG A 16 -4.76 14.44 -23.16
CA ARG A 16 -5.97 15.09 -23.69
C ARG A 16 -7.09 14.06 -23.91
N GLU A 17 -6.78 12.95 -24.58
CA GLU A 17 -7.78 11.88 -24.80
C GLU A 17 -8.30 11.28 -23.49
N ILE A 18 -7.42 11.09 -22.51
CA ILE A 18 -7.78 10.62 -21.17
C ILE A 18 -8.69 11.62 -20.47
N HIS A 19 -8.35 12.92 -20.51
CA HIS A 19 -9.14 13.99 -19.91
C HIS A 19 -10.56 14.06 -20.51
N ASP A 20 -10.67 14.00 -21.84
CA ASP A 20 -11.95 14.01 -22.55
C ASP A 20 -12.79 12.76 -22.24
N ALA A 21 -12.14 11.63 -21.96
CA ALA A 21 -12.78 10.37 -21.62
C ALA A 21 -13.16 10.22 -20.13
N CYS A 22 -12.82 11.18 -19.25
CA CYS A 22 -13.14 11.11 -17.82
C CYS A 22 -14.65 10.91 -17.56
N ASN A 23 -15.53 11.49 -18.38
CA ASN A 23 -16.98 11.31 -18.24
C ASN A 23 -17.50 9.96 -18.76
N GLN A 24 -16.63 9.10 -19.30
CA GLN A 24 -16.98 7.84 -19.97
C GLN A 24 -16.09 6.69 -19.45
N PRO A 25 -16.44 6.01 -18.34
CA PRO A 25 -15.56 5.03 -17.70
C PRO A 25 -15.19 3.87 -18.64
N ARG A 26 -16.10 3.43 -19.52
CA ARG A 26 -15.81 2.40 -20.54
C ARG A 26 -14.76 2.82 -21.56
N ARG A 27 -14.73 4.09 -21.94
CA ARG A 27 -13.73 4.61 -22.88
C ARG A 27 -12.39 4.78 -22.17
N LEU A 28 -12.43 5.32 -20.96
CA LEU A 28 -11.26 5.48 -20.10
C LEU A 28 -10.57 4.14 -19.82
N SER A 29 -11.33 3.06 -19.60
CA SER A 29 -10.77 1.74 -19.34
C SER A 29 -9.99 1.19 -20.54
N VAL A 30 -10.48 1.36 -21.77
CA VAL A 30 -9.77 0.93 -22.98
C VAL A 30 -8.46 1.72 -23.15
N LEU A 31 -8.47 3.03 -22.89
CA LEU A 31 -7.28 3.88 -22.99
C LEU A 31 -6.19 3.50 -21.95
N LEU A 32 -6.61 3.10 -20.75
CA LEU A 32 -5.70 2.76 -19.66
C LEU A 32 -5.31 1.27 -19.62
N ALA A 33 -6.11 0.36 -20.16
CA ALA A 33 -5.93 -1.10 -20.02
C ALA A 33 -4.58 -1.61 -20.55
N HIS A 34 -4.07 -1.01 -21.61
CA HIS A 34 -2.85 -1.46 -22.30
C HIS A 34 -1.57 -0.81 -21.75
N ARG A 35 -1.66 0.06 -20.74
CA ARG A 35 -0.52 0.84 -20.25
C ARG A 35 0.31 0.04 -19.25
N SER A 36 1.61 0.06 -19.39
CA SER A 36 2.55 -0.50 -18.40
C SER A 36 2.60 0.36 -17.12
N PRO A 37 3.13 -0.17 -16.00
CA PRO A 37 3.33 0.62 -14.80
C PRO A 37 4.17 1.89 -14.99
N SER A 38 5.23 1.81 -15.80
CA SER A 38 6.10 2.95 -16.08
C SER A 38 5.41 4.02 -16.95
N GLU A 39 4.59 3.60 -17.92
CA GLU A 39 3.74 4.52 -18.68
C GLU A 39 2.68 5.15 -17.79
N ARG A 40 2.09 4.35 -16.87
CA ARG A 40 1.30 4.76 -15.70
C ARG A 40 1.79 6.08 -15.11
N GLN A 41 3.02 6.02 -14.62
CA GLN A 41 3.67 7.11 -13.90
C GLN A 41 3.99 8.30 -14.82
N LYS A 42 4.42 8.06 -16.06
CA LYS A 42 4.64 9.13 -17.04
C LYS A 42 3.36 9.87 -17.36
N ILE A 43 2.27 9.16 -17.63
CA ILE A 43 0.95 9.74 -17.88
C ILE A 43 0.49 10.57 -16.69
N LYS A 44 0.58 10.06 -15.45
CA LYS A 44 0.25 10.84 -14.24
C LYS A 44 1.06 12.13 -14.15
N ALA A 45 2.37 12.05 -14.38
CA ALA A 45 3.25 13.21 -14.33
C ALA A 45 2.90 14.23 -15.44
N THR A 46 2.72 13.78 -16.68
CA THR A 46 2.36 14.65 -17.81
C THR A 46 0.98 15.26 -17.63
N TYR A 47 -0.01 14.48 -17.19
CA TYR A 47 -1.37 14.98 -16.90
C TYR A 47 -1.34 16.13 -15.90
N ARG A 48 -0.55 15.99 -14.83
CA ARG A 48 -0.34 17.05 -13.83
C ARG A 48 0.34 18.29 -14.42
N THR A 49 1.27 18.14 -15.34
CA THR A 49 1.92 19.29 -16.00
C THR A 49 1.01 20.01 -16.99
N VAL A 50 0.12 19.28 -17.68
CA VAL A 50 -0.74 19.82 -18.73
C VAL A 50 -2.01 20.46 -18.16
N PHE A 51 -2.66 19.80 -17.20
CA PHE A 51 -3.96 20.23 -16.66
C PHE A 51 -3.86 20.85 -15.26
N GLY A 52 -2.72 20.71 -14.57
CA GLY A 52 -2.57 21.17 -13.18
C GLY A 52 -3.30 20.30 -12.15
N GLU A 53 -3.92 19.21 -12.57
CA GLU A 53 -4.73 18.31 -11.75
C GLU A 53 -4.05 16.93 -11.59
N ASP A 54 -4.45 16.17 -10.58
CA ASP A 54 -4.00 14.79 -10.41
C ASP A 54 -4.99 13.81 -11.05
N LEU A 55 -4.49 12.95 -11.94
CA LEU A 55 -5.31 11.98 -12.65
C LEU A 55 -6.01 11.01 -11.69
N ALA A 56 -5.34 10.58 -10.61
CA ALA A 56 -5.96 9.68 -9.63
C ALA A 56 -7.11 10.39 -8.88
N GLY A 57 -6.93 11.67 -8.56
CA GLY A 57 -7.98 12.53 -8.00
C GLY A 57 -9.19 12.68 -8.93
N GLU A 58 -8.98 12.82 -10.24
CA GLU A 58 -10.10 12.94 -11.19
C GLU A 58 -10.88 11.63 -11.33
N VAL A 59 -10.17 10.50 -11.43
CA VAL A 59 -10.81 9.17 -11.42
C VAL A 59 -11.51 8.88 -10.09
N GLN A 60 -10.99 9.40 -8.98
CA GLN A 60 -11.66 9.31 -7.69
C GLN A 60 -13.00 10.04 -7.68
N LYS A 61 -13.09 11.25 -8.26
CA LYS A 61 -14.37 11.98 -8.35
C LYS A 61 -15.42 11.17 -9.12
N ILE A 62 -15.02 10.55 -10.23
CA ILE A 62 -15.89 9.69 -11.03
C ILE A 62 -16.41 8.50 -10.21
N LEU A 63 -15.52 7.87 -9.43
CA LEU A 63 -15.90 6.79 -8.51
C LEU A 63 -16.86 7.28 -7.42
N MET A 64 -16.67 8.49 -6.86
CA MET A 64 -17.56 9.02 -5.82
C MET A 64 -18.98 9.30 -6.35
N VAL A 65 -19.12 9.63 -7.63
CA VAL A 65 -20.43 9.77 -8.31
C VAL A 65 -21.04 8.40 -8.64
N ASN A 66 -20.21 7.40 -8.97
CA ASN A 66 -20.64 6.07 -9.43
C ASN A 66 -20.14 4.96 -8.50
N GLN A 67 -20.48 5.02 -7.21
CA GLN A 67 -19.91 4.14 -6.17
C GLN A 67 -20.24 2.65 -6.35
N GLU A 68 -21.38 2.36 -7.00
CA GLU A 68 -21.84 1.00 -7.28
C GLU A 68 -21.19 0.40 -8.54
N ASP A 69 -20.48 1.20 -9.34
CA ASP A 69 -19.87 0.73 -10.59
C ASP A 69 -18.48 0.12 -10.34
N GLU A 70 -18.40 -1.21 -10.46
CA GLU A 70 -17.16 -1.97 -10.34
C GLU A 70 -16.10 -1.55 -11.37
N LEU A 71 -16.48 -1.05 -12.54
CA LEU A 71 -15.54 -0.54 -13.52
C LEU A 71 -14.84 0.72 -13.00
N CYS A 72 -15.58 1.61 -12.34
CA CYS A 72 -15.02 2.81 -11.72
C CYS A 72 -14.05 2.46 -10.59
N LYS A 73 -14.38 1.45 -9.76
CA LYS A 73 -13.47 0.94 -8.73
C LYS A 73 -12.18 0.39 -9.34
N LEU A 74 -12.31 -0.44 -10.38
CA LEU A 74 -11.16 -1.02 -11.08
C LEU A 74 -10.27 0.07 -11.69
N LEU A 75 -10.87 1.06 -12.36
CA LEU A 75 -10.16 2.22 -12.92
C LEU A 75 -9.40 3.00 -11.86
N TYR A 76 -10.05 3.27 -10.73
CA TYR A 76 -9.43 3.98 -9.63
C TYR A 76 -8.22 3.21 -9.08
N LEU A 77 -8.39 1.93 -8.75
CA LEU A 77 -7.30 1.06 -8.28
C LEU A 77 -6.18 0.93 -9.31
N TRP A 78 -6.51 1.00 -10.60
CA TRP A 78 -5.54 0.93 -11.68
C TRP A 78 -4.71 2.21 -11.82
N VAL A 79 -5.27 3.40 -11.59
CA VAL A 79 -4.47 4.65 -11.68
C VAL A 79 -3.56 4.86 -10.46
N LEU A 80 -3.89 4.24 -9.33
CA LEU A 80 -3.08 4.36 -8.12
C LEU A 80 -1.69 3.74 -8.25
N ASP A 81 -0.76 4.29 -7.45
CA ASP A 81 0.53 3.64 -7.27
C ASP A 81 0.35 2.30 -6.54
N PRO A 82 1.21 1.28 -6.83
CA PRO A 82 1.01 -0.07 -6.28
C PRO A 82 0.87 -0.11 -4.76
N SER A 83 1.64 0.71 -4.04
CA SER A 83 1.59 0.79 -2.58
C SER A 83 0.28 1.39 -2.05
N GLU A 84 -0.28 2.39 -2.73
CA GLU A 84 -1.56 2.99 -2.36
C GLU A 84 -2.72 2.04 -2.65
N ARG A 85 -2.67 1.37 -3.81
CA ARG A 85 -3.63 0.34 -4.18
C ARG A 85 -3.66 -0.78 -3.14
N ASP A 86 -2.48 -1.30 -2.77
CA ASP A 86 -2.39 -2.37 -1.78
C ASP A 86 -2.90 -1.91 -0.41
N ALA A 87 -2.65 -0.65 -0.02
CA ALA A 87 -3.17 -0.09 1.23
C ALA A 87 -4.71 -0.02 1.24
N ILE A 88 -5.33 0.37 0.12
CA ILE A 88 -6.80 0.40 0.00
C ILE A 88 -7.37 -1.01 0.03
N MET A 89 -6.81 -1.94 -0.76
CA MET A 89 -7.26 -3.33 -0.77
C MET A 89 -7.11 -4.00 0.61
N ALA A 90 -6.04 -3.67 1.33
CA ALA A 90 -5.85 -4.15 2.69
C ALA A 90 -6.88 -3.56 3.66
N ARG A 91 -7.23 -2.28 3.50
CA ARG A 91 -8.26 -1.63 4.31
C ARG A 91 -9.63 -2.27 4.10
N ASP A 92 -10.03 -2.42 2.84
CA ASP A 92 -11.31 -3.05 2.49
C ASP A 92 -11.37 -4.47 3.06
N ALA A 93 -10.25 -5.20 3.02
CA ALA A 93 -10.18 -6.54 3.57
C ALA A 93 -10.32 -6.61 5.09
N VAL A 94 -9.73 -5.64 5.80
CA VAL A 94 -9.83 -5.51 7.26
C VAL A 94 -11.23 -5.10 7.68
N GLU A 95 -11.88 -4.17 6.96
CA GLU A 95 -13.23 -3.70 7.30
C GLU A 95 -14.32 -4.73 7.04
N ASN A 96 -14.25 -5.46 5.92
CA ASN A 96 -15.26 -6.46 5.57
C ASN A 96 -15.15 -7.74 6.40
N GLY A 97 -13.93 -8.10 6.85
CA GLY A 97 -13.71 -9.15 7.83
C GLY A 97 -14.11 -10.58 7.40
N GLY A 98 -14.35 -10.81 6.10
CA GLY A 98 -14.73 -12.12 5.56
C GLY A 98 -13.54 -13.03 5.27
N ALA A 99 -13.79 -14.34 5.22
CA ALA A 99 -12.76 -15.33 4.87
C ALA A 99 -12.14 -15.11 3.48
N THR A 100 -12.93 -14.62 2.51
CA THR A 100 -12.47 -14.25 1.16
C THR A 100 -11.60 -13.00 1.18
N ASP A 101 -11.95 -12.04 2.03
CA ASP A 101 -11.26 -10.75 2.14
C ASP A 101 -9.87 -10.92 2.75
N TYR A 102 -9.73 -11.76 3.77
CA TYR A 102 -8.42 -12.05 4.35
C TYR A 102 -7.47 -12.79 3.40
N ARG A 103 -7.95 -13.42 2.32
CA ARG A 103 -7.07 -13.96 1.27
C ARG A 103 -6.36 -12.86 0.50
N VAL A 104 -6.99 -11.70 0.34
CA VAL A 104 -6.38 -10.51 -0.28
C VAL A 104 -5.17 -10.06 0.55
N LEU A 105 -5.29 -10.05 1.88
CA LEU A 105 -4.15 -9.76 2.76
C LEU A 105 -3.02 -10.77 2.55
N VAL A 106 -3.31 -12.07 2.58
CA VAL A 106 -2.30 -13.11 2.34
C VAL A 106 -1.62 -12.92 0.97
N GLU A 107 -2.38 -12.59 -0.08
CA GLU A 107 -1.81 -12.32 -1.40
C GLU A 107 -0.85 -11.11 -1.39
N ILE A 108 -1.26 -10.02 -0.75
CA ILE A 108 -0.41 -8.81 -0.62
C ILE A 108 0.88 -9.17 0.11
N PHE A 109 0.81 -9.82 1.28
CA PHE A 109 2.00 -10.12 2.08
C PHE A 109 2.93 -11.17 1.44
N THR A 110 2.40 -12.09 0.63
CA THR A 110 3.20 -13.15 0.01
C THR A 110 3.80 -12.76 -1.34
N ARG A 111 3.17 -11.85 -2.10
CA ARG A 111 3.65 -11.43 -3.43
C ARG A 111 4.53 -10.19 -3.41
N ARG A 112 4.45 -9.36 -2.37
CA ARG A 112 5.20 -8.10 -2.30
C ARG A 112 6.56 -8.30 -1.67
N LYS A 113 7.55 -7.56 -2.19
CA LYS A 113 8.90 -7.49 -1.58
C LYS A 113 8.86 -6.60 -0.35
N GLN A 114 9.82 -6.77 0.56
CA GLN A 114 9.87 -6.01 1.82
C GLN A 114 9.82 -4.49 1.64
N ASN A 115 10.55 -3.95 0.65
CA ASN A 115 10.52 -2.53 0.35
C ASN A 115 9.13 -2.06 -0.12
N GLN A 116 8.40 -2.88 -0.87
CA GLN A 116 7.03 -2.57 -1.31
C GLN A 116 6.05 -2.63 -0.13
N LEU A 117 6.20 -3.59 0.77
CA LEU A 117 5.39 -3.66 2.00
C LEU A 117 5.63 -2.46 2.91
N PHE A 118 6.88 -2.00 3.03
CA PHE A 118 7.20 -0.77 3.76
C PHE A 118 6.46 0.45 3.20
N PHE A 119 6.49 0.65 1.87
CA PHE A 119 5.75 1.74 1.24
C PHE A 119 4.24 1.56 1.34
N THR A 120 3.74 0.32 1.36
CA THR A 120 2.31 0.01 1.56
C THR A 120 1.88 0.41 2.96
N ASN A 121 2.65 0.06 4.00
CA ASN A 121 2.41 0.49 5.37
C ASN A 121 2.45 2.02 5.51
N GLN A 122 3.41 2.68 4.85
CA GLN A 122 3.49 4.15 4.85
C GLN A 122 2.26 4.77 4.16
N ALA A 123 1.83 4.24 3.02
CA ALA A 123 0.63 4.71 2.31
C ALA A 123 -0.65 4.49 3.15
N TYR A 124 -0.75 3.32 3.81
CA TYR A 124 -1.85 3.00 4.73
C TYR A 124 -1.91 3.99 5.89
N LEU A 125 -0.77 4.26 6.54
CA LEU A 125 -0.69 5.22 7.63
C LEU A 125 -1.01 6.64 7.17
N ALA A 126 -0.48 7.06 6.02
CA ALA A 126 -0.74 8.39 5.47
C ALA A 126 -2.23 8.61 5.20
N ARG A 127 -2.91 7.59 4.67
CA ARG A 127 -4.31 7.66 4.22
C ARG A 127 -5.32 7.43 5.34
N PHE A 128 -5.15 6.38 6.15
CA PHE A 128 -6.13 5.96 7.15
C PHE A 128 -5.76 6.36 8.58
N LYS A 129 -4.57 6.96 8.79
CA LYS A 129 -4.05 7.35 10.11
C LYS A 129 -4.00 6.20 11.11
N LYS A 130 -3.90 4.98 10.61
CA LYS A 130 -3.79 3.74 11.38
C LYS A 130 -2.60 2.94 10.90
N ASN A 131 -2.10 2.04 11.74
CA ASN A 131 -1.10 1.06 11.34
C ASN A 131 -1.81 -0.20 10.83
N LEU A 132 -1.46 -0.67 9.62
CA LEU A 132 -2.08 -1.84 8.99
C LEU A 132 -1.96 -3.10 9.86
N GLU A 133 -0.77 -3.34 10.41
CA GLU A 133 -0.50 -4.53 11.23
C GLU A 133 -1.33 -4.53 12.51
N GLN A 134 -1.55 -3.35 13.11
CA GLN A 134 -2.42 -3.20 14.28
C GLN A 134 -3.89 -3.37 13.92
N ASP A 135 -4.34 -2.81 12.80
CA ASP A 135 -5.73 -2.92 12.33
C ASP A 135 -6.09 -4.38 11.98
N MET A 136 -5.10 -5.20 11.62
CA MET A 136 -5.26 -6.64 11.35
C MET A 136 -5.39 -7.50 12.61
N VAL A 137 -5.05 -6.99 13.79
CA VAL A 137 -5.18 -7.70 15.07
C VAL A 137 -6.59 -7.47 15.61
N THR A 138 -7.50 -8.37 15.27
CA THR A 138 -8.90 -8.37 15.76
C THR A 138 -9.16 -9.61 16.60
N GLU A 139 -10.00 -9.48 17.65
CA GLU A 139 -10.44 -10.59 18.49
C GLU A 139 -11.94 -10.88 18.27
N PRO A 140 -12.33 -12.12 17.89
CA PRO A 140 -11.48 -13.29 17.62
C PRO A 140 -10.72 -13.19 16.29
N SER A 141 -9.49 -13.69 16.26
CA SER A 141 -8.62 -13.65 15.06
C SER A 141 -8.94 -14.76 14.05
N HIS A 142 -9.14 -14.38 12.78
CA HIS A 142 -9.36 -15.31 11.67
C HIS A 142 -8.04 -16.01 11.24
N PRO A 143 -8.04 -17.32 10.89
CA PRO A 143 -6.82 -18.04 10.50
C PRO A 143 -5.98 -17.36 9.39
N TYR A 144 -6.61 -16.78 8.38
CA TYR A 144 -5.91 -16.03 7.33
C TYR A 144 -5.24 -14.73 7.83
N GLN A 145 -5.78 -14.05 8.84
CA GLN A 145 -5.11 -12.91 9.48
C GLN A 145 -3.83 -13.38 10.18
N ARG A 146 -3.89 -14.51 10.88
CA ARG A 146 -2.70 -15.09 11.54
C ARG A 146 -1.61 -15.44 10.54
N VAL A 147 -1.97 -16.01 9.38
CA VAL A 147 -1.01 -16.30 8.31
C VAL A 147 -0.42 -15.02 7.74
N ALA A 148 -1.24 -14.02 7.44
CA ALA A 148 -0.77 -12.74 6.92
C ALA A 148 0.18 -12.01 7.89
N LEU A 149 -0.17 -11.97 9.18
CA LEU A 149 0.69 -11.46 10.25
C LEU A 149 1.99 -12.27 10.37
N ALA A 150 1.90 -13.60 10.32
CA ALA A 150 3.07 -14.47 10.34
C ALA A 150 3.98 -14.30 9.12
N CYS A 151 3.46 -13.90 7.95
CA CYS A 151 4.30 -13.51 6.81
C CYS A 151 5.01 -12.16 7.04
N CYS A 152 4.42 -11.26 7.84
CA CYS A 152 5.02 -9.96 8.17
C CYS A 152 6.12 -10.06 9.25
N LEU A 153 5.90 -10.88 10.30
CA LEU A 153 6.75 -11.01 11.49
C LEU A 153 8.23 -11.40 11.25
N PRO A 154 8.59 -12.41 10.42
CA PRO A 154 9.98 -12.80 10.22
C PRO A 154 10.82 -11.73 9.51
N PHE A 155 10.18 -10.77 8.83
CA PHE A 155 10.84 -9.63 8.18
C PHE A 155 10.85 -8.35 9.04
N TYR A 156 10.00 -8.28 10.08
CA TYR A 156 9.95 -7.17 11.04
C TYR A 156 11.05 -7.26 12.11
N LEU A 157 11.34 -8.47 12.61
CA LEU A 157 12.41 -8.69 13.59
C LEU A 157 13.79 -8.35 13.02
N SER A 158 14.05 -8.61 11.74
CA SER A 158 15.31 -8.25 11.08
C SER A 158 15.48 -6.72 10.92
N PHE A 159 14.40 -5.96 10.74
CA PHE A 159 14.44 -4.50 10.65
C PHE A 159 14.49 -3.82 12.03
N GLN A 160 13.75 -4.34 13.02
CA GLN A 160 13.77 -3.86 14.40
C GLN A 160 15.13 -4.13 15.06
N LEU A 161 15.74 -5.31 14.84
CA LEU A 161 17.08 -5.62 15.36
C LEU A 161 18.19 -4.77 14.73
N CYS A 162 18.06 -4.37 13.46
CA CYS A 162 19.00 -3.46 12.81
C CYS A 162 18.80 -1.97 13.17
N SER A 163 17.63 -1.59 13.71
CA SER A 163 17.30 -0.20 14.06
C SER A 163 17.39 0.09 15.56
N LEU A 164 17.56 -0.94 16.39
CA LEU A 164 17.79 -0.78 17.82
C LEU A 164 19.26 -0.39 18.07
N PRO A 165 19.53 0.69 18.83
CA PRO A 165 20.90 0.99 19.25
C PRO A 165 21.43 -0.18 20.10
N PHE A 166 22.69 -0.54 19.86
CA PHE A 166 23.40 -1.67 20.49
C PHE A 166 23.40 -1.65 22.04
N SER A 167 23.00 -0.53 22.65
CA SER A 167 22.91 -0.32 24.10
C SER A 167 21.82 -1.12 24.81
N GLN A 168 20.92 -1.81 24.11
CA GLN A 168 19.84 -2.62 24.71
C GLN A 168 20.09 -4.14 24.64
N LEU A 169 21.19 -4.60 24.03
CA LEU A 169 21.51 -6.02 23.87
C LEU A 169 22.45 -6.58 24.97
N SER A 170 22.93 -5.75 25.90
CA SER A 170 23.92 -6.16 26.91
C SER A 170 23.34 -6.52 28.28
N SER A 171 22.02 -6.58 28.47
CA SER A 171 21.46 -7.05 29.74
C SER A 171 21.45 -8.58 29.77
N THR A 172 22.62 -9.17 30.03
CA THR A 172 22.71 -10.54 30.52
C THR A 172 21.89 -10.65 31.81
N PRO A 173 20.93 -11.58 31.93
CA PRO A 173 20.22 -11.78 33.19
C PRO A 173 21.22 -12.26 34.26
N PRO A 174 21.11 -11.78 35.52
CA PRO A 174 22.02 -12.20 36.56
C PRO A 174 21.84 -13.69 36.87
N LEU A 175 22.96 -14.41 36.87
CA LEU A 175 23.07 -15.79 37.34
C LEU A 175 22.58 -15.85 38.79
N LEU A 176 21.56 -16.67 39.05
CA LEU A 176 21.15 -17.07 40.39
C LEU A 176 22.31 -17.83 41.04
N SER A 177 23.11 -17.12 41.83
CA SER A 177 24.03 -17.72 42.79
C SER A 177 23.21 -18.38 43.88
N GLY A 178 23.09 -19.70 43.82
CA GLY A 178 22.64 -20.49 44.95
C GLY A 178 23.70 -20.44 46.04
N ASP A 179 23.31 -19.95 47.22
CA ASP A 179 23.98 -20.28 48.47
C ASP A 179 22.99 -21.01 49.36
N ASN A 180 23.19 -22.32 49.38
CA ASN A 180 22.73 -23.23 50.41
C ASN A 180 23.73 -23.11 51.56
N SER A 181 23.30 -22.62 52.73
CA SER A 181 23.75 -23.13 54.04
C SER A 181 23.16 -22.34 55.21
N SER A 182 22.52 -23.11 56.11
CA SER A 182 22.60 -23.02 57.57
C SER A 182 22.23 -21.68 58.20
N SER A 183 21.16 -21.57 58.98
CA SER A 183 21.08 -22.16 60.32
C SER A 183 19.89 -21.49 60.98
N TYR A 184 19.06 -22.20 61.77
CA TYR A 184 18.55 -21.77 63.07
C TYR A 184 17.86 -22.97 63.72
N TRP A 185 18.28 -23.25 64.95
CA TRP A 185 17.58 -24.07 65.93
C TRP A 185 16.24 -23.45 66.30
#